data_AF-A0A2R6LQK6-F1
#
_entry.id   AF-A0A2R6LQK6-F1
#
_cell.length_a   1.000
_cell.length_b   1.000
_cell.length_c   1.000
_cell.angle_alpha   90.00
_cell.angle_beta   90.00
_cell.angle_gamma   90.00
#
_symmetry.space_group_name_H-M   'P 1'
#
loop_
_entity.id
_entity.type
_entity.pdbx_description
1 polymer ?
#
loop_
_entity_poly.entity_id
_entity_poly.type
_entity_poly.pdbx_seq_one_letter_code
_entity_poly.pdbx_strand_id
1 'polypeptide(L)'
;MARPSRRRFLGVAGAAALASTAGCLRRLQDAATTVEFPDPGPPTYRRWLPAPGALPGEDRYNASHLRMADLLGDGPVGRAGVGLRNLFARTGRDPLGVDSGDVEAVVKIDLARATTLLGTFDPEAVGAAAERAGYAGTGADGEFEVYERDDQPRAAAVGESAVVQTHSDEDPTAVLGAVLDAGRGEVDRYHEVDDRFARLSRAAGGGTLAWVHPDGGPGVPESAVGSASAQQFDGET
;
A
#
# COMPACT_ATOMS: atom_id res chain seq x y z
N MET A 1 -5.77 82.81 -9.64
CA MET A 1 -4.91 83.78 -8.92
C MET A 1 -4.60 83.21 -7.53
N ALA A 2 -3.43 83.50 -6.96
CA ALA A 2 -2.59 82.59 -6.18
C ALA A 2 -2.75 82.58 -4.64
N ARG A 3 -2.39 81.42 -4.03
CA ARG A 3 -1.72 81.13 -2.71
C ARG A 3 -2.49 81.45 -1.39
N PRO A 4 -2.16 80.89 -0.19
CA PRO A 4 -0.96 80.14 0.31
C PRO A 4 -1.28 78.80 1.08
N SER A 5 -0.43 77.76 1.15
CA SER A 5 0.75 77.46 2.00
C SER A 5 0.59 77.34 3.55
N ARG A 6 0.67 76.07 4.03
CA ARG A 6 1.34 75.49 5.24
C ARG A 6 0.85 75.79 6.69
N ARG A 7 0.46 74.70 7.40
CA ARG A 7 0.92 74.22 8.75
C ARG A 7 0.09 72.96 9.15
N ARG A 8 0.62 71.73 9.19
CA ARG A 8 1.45 71.00 10.19
C ARG A 8 0.67 70.40 11.39
N PHE A 9 0.84 69.07 11.54
CA PHE A 9 0.82 68.19 12.73
C PHE A 9 -0.44 67.36 13.13
N LEU A 10 -0.31 66.06 12.80
CA LEU A 10 -0.58 64.82 13.55
C LEU A 10 -1.89 64.64 14.35
N GLY A 11 -2.72 63.72 13.84
CA GLY A 11 -3.63 62.89 14.62
C GLY A 11 -3.37 61.42 14.28
N VAL A 12 -3.02 60.64 15.31
CA VAL A 12 -2.64 59.22 15.30
C VAL A 12 -3.86 58.31 15.18
N ALA A 13 -3.77 57.27 14.34
CA ALA A 13 -4.36 55.92 14.47
C ALA A 13 -4.18 55.24 13.09
N GLY A 14 -3.36 54.23 12.87
CA GLY A 14 -3.16 53.02 13.65
C GLY A 14 -3.04 51.92 12.60
N ALA A 15 -1.82 51.59 12.20
CA ALA A 15 -1.54 50.43 11.36
C ALA A 15 -1.87 49.18 12.18
N ALA A 16 -3.07 48.63 12.01
CA ALA A 16 -3.41 47.33 12.55
C ALA A 16 -2.58 46.29 11.81
N ALA A 17 -1.71 45.64 12.56
CA ALA A 17 -0.78 44.62 12.11
C ALA A 17 -1.51 43.45 11.44
N LEU A 18 -1.24 43.23 10.15
CA LEU A 18 -1.39 41.93 9.51
C LEU A 18 -0.14 41.09 9.84
N ALA A 19 -0.05 40.61 11.08
CA ALA A 19 1.06 39.77 11.52
C ALA A 19 0.59 38.74 12.55
N SER A 20 -0.25 37.79 12.15
CA SER A 20 -0.73 36.77 13.09
C SER A 20 -1.21 35.45 12.46
N THR A 21 -0.67 35.04 11.30
CA THR A 21 -0.84 33.65 10.80
C THR A 21 0.47 32.86 10.73
N ALA A 22 1.64 33.51 10.76
CA ALA A 22 2.94 32.82 10.76
C ALA A 22 3.22 32.04 12.06
N GLY A 23 2.60 32.41 13.18
CA GLY A 23 2.83 31.77 14.48
C GLY A 23 2.19 30.38 14.60
N CYS A 24 1.10 30.11 13.88
CA CYS A 24 0.43 28.81 13.90
C CYS A 24 1.21 27.78 13.08
N LEU A 25 1.78 28.17 11.93
CA LEU A 25 2.67 27.31 11.15
C LEU A 25 3.97 27.01 11.91
N ARG A 26 4.55 28.00 12.60
CA ARG A 26 5.79 27.77 13.36
C ARG A 26 5.60 26.80 14.52
N ARG A 27 4.46 26.83 15.22
CA ARG A 27 4.17 25.85 16.27
C ARG A 27 3.89 24.44 15.75
N LEU A 28 3.39 24.26 14.53
CA LEU A 28 3.28 22.93 13.90
C LEU A 28 4.63 22.40 13.41
N GLN A 29 5.51 23.27 12.94
CA GLN A 29 6.90 22.90 12.62
C GLN A 29 7.71 22.58 13.89
N ASP A 30 7.50 23.32 14.99
CA ASP A 30 8.16 23.07 16.28
C ASP A 30 7.55 21.86 17.02
N ALA A 31 6.30 21.47 16.71
CA ALA A 31 5.64 20.27 17.23
C ALA A 31 5.83 19.04 16.32
N ALA A 32 6.62 19.15 15.25
CA ALA A 32 7.19 17.98 14.59
C ALA A 32 8.22 17.37 15.55
N THR A 33 7.74 16.67 16.58
CA THR A 33 8.56 15.70 17.29
C THR A 33 8.97 14.68 16.24
N THR A 34 10.25 14.69 15.87
CA THR A 34 10.87 13.57 15.19
C THR A 34 10.81 12.40 16.17
N VAL A 35 9.69 11.68 16.14
CA VAL A 35 9.60 10.38 16.80
C VAL A 35 10.49 9.49 15.95
N GLU A 36 11.61 9.04 16.52
CA GLU A 36 12.41 8.00 15.91
C GLU A 36 11.57 6.73 15.92
N PHE A 37 10.99 6.39 14.78
CA PHE A 37 10.44 5.07 14.56
C PHE A 37 11.60 4.10 14.40
N PRO A 38 11.49 2.85 14.89
CA PRO A 38 12.50 1.85 14.61
C PRO A 38 12.66 1.70 13.10
N ASP A 39 13.84 1.29 12.64
CA ASP A 39 14.06 1.08 11.20
C ASP A 39 13.04 0.05 10.67
N PRO A 40 12.13 0.43 9.75
CA PRO A 40 11.15 -0.50 9.18
C PRO A 40 11.81 -1.57 8.29
N GLY A 41 13.12 -1.45 8.04
CA GLY A 41 13.88 -2.35 7.19
C GLY A 41 13.58 -2.13 5.71
N PRO A 42 14.25 -2.89 4.83
CA PRO A 42 14.05 -2.77 3.41
C PRO A 42 12.63 -3.23 3.00
N PRO A 43 11.95 -2.50 2.11
CA PRO A 43 10.63 -2.83 1.57
C PRO A 43 10.71 -3.92 0.51
N THR A 44 10.92 -5.16 0.96
CA THR A 44 11.04 -6.35 0.11
C THR A 44 9.75 -6.67 -0.66
N TYR A 45 8.59 -6.21 -0.19
CA TYR A 45 7.29 -6.40 -0.85
C TYR A 45 7.24 -5.83 -2.27
N ARG A 46 8.07 -4.83 -2.59
CA ARG A 46 8.09 -4.21 -3.92
C ARG A 46 8.50 -5.17 -5.03
N ARG A 47 9.08 -6.32 -4.69
CA ARG A 47 9.39 -7.36 -5.66
C ARG A 47 8.15 -7.91 -6.35
N TRP A 48 7.00 -7.90 -5.66
CA TRP A 48 5.72 -8.41 -6.18
C TRP A 48 4.85 -7.34 -6.85
N LEU A 49 5.43 -6.17 -7.12
CA LEU A 49 4.71 -5.02 -7.67
C LEU A 49 5.20 -4.75 -9.10
N PRO A 50 4.51 -5.27 -10.14
CA PRO A 50 4.87 -5.03 -11.53
C PRO A 50 4.83 -3.55 -11.89
N ALA A 51 5.61 -3.12 -12.88
CA ALA A 51 5.44 -1.81 -13.49
C ALA A 51 3.99 -1.62 -13.97
N PRO A 52 3.38 -0.43 -13.84
CA PRO A 52 1.99 -0.23 -14.25
C PRO A 52 1.71 -0.66 -15.69
N GLY A 53 2.61 -0.36 -16.62
CA GLY A 53 2.48 -0.77 -18.03
C GLY A 53 2.54 -2.29 -18.29
N ALA A 54 2.88 -3.12 -17.29
CA ALA A 54 2.76 -4.57 -17.37
C ALA A 54 1.37 -5.07 -16.92
N LEU A 55 0.58 -4.23 -16.24
CA LEU A 55 -0.81 -4.55 -15.88
C LEU A 55 -1.76 -4.07 -16.98
N PRO A 56 -2.77 -4.87 -17.36
CA PRO A 56 -3.74 -4.46 -18.37
C PRO A 56 -4.55 -3.24 -17.89
N GLY A 57 -4.58 -2.18 -18.69
CA GLY A 57 -5.44 -1.01 -18.44
C GLY A 57 -4.94 -0.03 -17.38
N GLU A 58 -3.70 -0.15 -16.89
CA GLU A 58 -3.19 0.70 -15.82
C GLU A 58 -1.98 1.55 -16.19
N ASP A 59 -2.09 2.84 -15.93
CA ASP A 59 -0.96 3.77 -16.00
C ASP A 59 -0.27 3.93 -14.63
N ARG A 60 -1.00 3.71 -13.52
CA ARG A 60 -0.54 3.75 -12.13
C ARG A 60 -1.53 3.05 -11.19
N TYR A 61 -1.04 2.46 -10.10
CA TYR A 61 -1.89 1.87 -9.06
C TYR A 61 -1.41 2.18 -7.64
N ASN A 62 -2.28 1.94 -6.66
CA ASN A 62 -1.94 2.00 -5.25
C ASN A 62 -1.43 0.66 -4.74
N ALA A 63 -0.38 0.69 -3.93
CA ALA A 63 0.16 -0.51 -3.31
C ALA A 63 -0.06 -0.49 -1.81
N SER A 64 -0.32 -1.65 -1.23
CA SER A 64 -0.23 -1.82 0.23
C SER A 64 0.47 -3.11 0.62
N HIS A 65 1.09 -3.06 1.79
CA HIS A 65 1.80 -4.18 2.40
C HIS A 65 1.40 -4.28 3.86
N LEU A 66 1.31 -5.50 4.36
CA LEU A 66 1.04 -5.79 5.75
C LEU A 66 1.87 -7.01 6.20
N ARG A 67 2.52 -6.94 7.36
CA ARG A 67 3.07 -8.11 8.07
C ARG A 67 2.01 -8.69 9.00
N MET A 68 1.77 -9.99 8.85
CA MET A 68 0.70 -10.69 9.57
C MET A 68 1.08 -10.99 11.02
N ALA A 69 2.35 -11.30 11.31
CA ALA A 69 2.84 -11.57 12.66
C ALA A 69 2.47 -10.45 13.66
N ASP A 70 2.55 -9.20 13.22
CA ASP A 70 2.27 -8.02 14.05
C ASP A 70 0.77 -7.82 14.32
N LEU A 71 -0.12 -8.40 13.51
CA LEU A 71 -1.58 -8.37 13.71
C LEU A 71 -2.12 -9.55 14.51
N LEU A 72 -1.41 -10.68 14.46
CA LEU A 72 -1.83 -11.93 15.11
C LEU A 72 -1.36 -12.02 16.57
N GLY A 73 -0.41 -11.20 16.99
CA GLY A 73 0.04 -11.12 18.38
C GLY A 73 -0.92 -10.37 19.33
N ASP A 74 -0.72 -10.56 20.63
CA ASP A 74 -1.52 -9.93 21.72
C ASP A 74 -1.19 -8.44 22.00
N GLY A 75 -0.33 -7.86 21.17
CA GLY A 75 0.10 -6.47 21.24
C GLY A 75 -1.04 -5.47 20.98
N PRO A 76 -0.78 -4.16 21.13
CA PRO A 76 -1.79 -3.11 20.94
C PRO A 76 -2.53 -3.18 19.59
N VAL A 77 -1.86 -3.69 18.55
CA VAL A 77 -2.42 -3.95 17.21
C VAL A 77 -3.43 -5.07 17.21
N GLY A 78 -3.16 -6.20 17.88
CA GLY A 78 -4.11 -7.30 18.00
C GLY A 78 -5.42 -6.84 18.66
N ARG A 79 -5.32 -5.91 19.63
CA ARG A 79 -6.47 -5.33 20.35
C ARG A 79 -7.21 -4.23 19.56
N ALA A 80 -6.52 -3.40 18.79
CA ALA A 80 -7.12 -2.37 17.92
C ALA A 80 -7.52 -2.89 16.53
N GLY A 81 -7.02 -4.07 16.15
CA GLY A 81 -6.84 -4.52 14.77
C GLY A 81 -8.02 -5.26 14.16
N VAL A 82 -9.21 -5.24 14.76
CA VAL A 82 -10.38 -5.89 14.15
C VAL A 82 -10.71 -5.28 12.77
N GLY A 83 -10.55 -3.97 12.61
CA GLY A 83 -10.77 -3.29 11.32
C GLY A 83 -9.71 -3.61 10.26
N LEU A 84 -8.43 -3.62 10.66
CA LEU A 84 -7.29 -3.93 9.79
C LEU A 84 -7.18 -5.42 9.45
N ARG A 85 -7.38 -6.31 10.42
CA ARG A 85 -7.56 -7.75 10.19
C ARG A 85 -8.72 -7.99 9.26
N ASN A 86 -9.88 -7.34 9.45
CA ASN A 86 -10.97 -7.49 8.47
C ASN A 86 -10.62 -6.93 7.09
N LEU A 87 -9.91 -5.80 6.99
CA LEU A 87 -9.54 -5.20 5.70
C LEU A 87 -8.52 -6.04 4.92
N PHE A 88 -7.64 -6.77 5.60
CA PHE A 88 -6.62 -7.63 4.98
C PHE A 88 -7.01 -9.12 4.92
N ALA A 89 -7.79 -9.64 5.88
CA ALA A 89 -8.31 -11.01 5.86
C ALA A 89 -9.56 -11.17 4.97
N ARG A 90 -10.30 -10.09 4.65
CA ARG A 90 -11.40 -10.14 3.65
C ARG A 90 -10.92 -9.97 2.21
N THR A 91 -9.65 -9.68 2.01
CA THR A 91 -9.02 -9.44 0.70
C THR A 91 -8.07 -10.59 0.45
N GLY A 92 -8.53 -11.49 -0.40
CA GLY A 92 -8.22 -12.91 -0.39
C GLY A 92 -9.54 -13.69 -0.29
N ARG A 93 -10.55 -13.23 -1.05
CA ARG A 93 -11.97 -13.55 -0.83
C ARG A 93 -12.32 -15.01 -1.05
N ASP A 94 -11.41 -15.79 -1.64
CA ASP A 94 -11.64 -17.19 -1.89
C ASP A 94 -11.03 -18.04 -0.78
N PRO A 95 -11.80 -18.99 -0.23
CA PRO A 95 -11.33 -19.89 0.80
C PRO A 95 -10.35 -20.91 0.21
N LEU A 96 -9.13 -20.47 -0.11
CA LEU A 96 -8.03 -21.32 -0.56
C LEU A 96 -7.40 -22.13 0.58
N GLY A 97 -8.07 -22.20 1.74
CA GLY A 97 -7.61 -23.00 2.88
C GLY A 97 -6.30 -22.53 3.50
N VAL A 98 -5.82 -21.33 3.17
CA VAL A 98 -4.59 -20.75 3.73
C VAL A 98 -4.83 -20.34 5.18
N ASP A 99 -4.03 -20.88 6.11
CA ASP A 99 -4.04 -20.42 7.49
C ASP A 99 -3.35 -19.06 7.60
N SER A 100 -3.96 -18.14 8.34
CA SER A 100 -3.34 -16.85 8.65
C SER A 100 -1.98 -16.97 9.35
N GLY A 101 -1.72 -18.06 10.07
CA GLY A 101 -0.44 -18.33 10.73
C GLY A 101 0.69 -18.70 9.77
N ASP A 102 0.35 -19.19 8.58
CA ASP A 102 1.32 -19.53 7.52
C ASP A 102 1.66 -18.32 6.65
N VAL A 103 0.87 -17.26 6.75
CA VAL A 103 1.11 -16.00 6.04
C VAL A 103 2.00 -15.10 6.89
N GLU A 104 3.16 -14.75 6.37
CA GLU A 104 4.08 -13.77 6.96
C GLU A 104 3.70 -12.34 6.57
N ALA A 105 3.30 -12.15 5.31
CA ALA A 105 2.93 -10.84 4.79
C ALA A 105 1.88 -10.91 3.66
N VAL A 106 1.15 -9.81 3.50
CA VAL A 106 0.19 -9.58 2.42
C VAL A 106 0.62 -8.37 1.62
N VAL A 107 0.65 -8.49 0.29
CA VAL A 107 0.91 -7.39 -0.65
C VAL A 107 -0.31 -7.24 -1.53
N LYS A 108 -0.72 -6.00 -1.81
CA LYS A 108 -1.92 -5.71 -2.60
C LYS A 108 -1.68 -4.64 -3.65
N ILE A 109 -2.36 -4.83 -4.78
CA ILE A 109 -2.54 -3.87 -5.86
C ILE A 109 -4.00 -3.42 -5.81
N ASP A 110 -4.23 -2.11 -5.70
CA ASP A 110 -5.55 -1.47 -5.61
C ASP A 110 -6.52 -2.19 -4.67
N LEU A 111 -6.05 -2.45 -3.45
CA LEU A 111 -6.75 -3.10 -2.33
C LEU A 111 -7.23 -4.55 -2.55
N ALA A 112 -7.58 -4.93 -3.77
CA ALA A 112 -8.15 -6.24 -4.09
C ALA A 112 -7.84 -6.73 -5.51
N ARG A 113 -7.38 -5.87 -6.43
CA ARG A 113 -7.15 -6.25 -7.84
C ARG A 113 -6.22 -7.46 -7.94
N ALA A 114 -5.12 -7.42 -7.21
CA ALA A 114 -4.27 -8.56 -6.93
C ALA A 114 -3.87 -8.56 -5.46
N THR A 115 -3.83 -9.75 -4.87
CA THR A 115 -3.37 -9.99 -3.51
C THR A 115 -2.32 -11.09 -3.55
N THR A 116 -1.14 -10.82 -3.01
CA THR A 116 -0.06 -11.78 -2.84
C THR A 116 0.11 -12.06 -1.35
N LEU A 117 -0.09 -13.31 -0.96
CA LEU A 117 0.23 -13.85 0.36
C LEU A 117 1.65 -14.41 0.29
N LEU A 118 2.51 -13.95 1.19
CA LEU A 118 3.89 -14.41 1.34
C LEU A 118 4.00 -15.22 2.62
N GLY A 119 4.67 -16.35 2.56
CA GLY A 119 4.73 -17.28 3.67
C GLY A 119 5.32 -18.62 3.24
N THR A 120 4.94 -19.66 3.95
CA THR A 120 5.27 -21.05 3.59
C THR A 120 3.97 -21.81 3.42
N PHE A 121 3.74 -22.35 2.23
CA PHE A 121 2.49 -23.01 1.87
C PHE A 121 2.75 -24.42 1.36
N ASP A 122 1.78 -25.31 1.58
CA ASP A 122 1.71 -26.61 0.92
C ASP A 122 0.90 -26.45 -0.38
N PRO A 123 1.53 -26.50 -1.57
CA PRO A 123 0.83 -26.26 -2.82
C PRO A 123 -0.28 -27.28 -3.10
N GLU A 124 -0.09 -28.54 -2.70
CA GLU A 124 -1.10 -29.58 -2.90
C GLU A 124 -2.34 -29.32 -2.04
N ALA A 125 -2.13 -28.92 -0.77
CA ALA A 125 -3.23 -28.61 0.15
C ALA A 125 -4.01 -27.36 -0.28
N VAL A 126 -3.31 -26.31 -0.71
CA VAL A 126 -3.92 -25.06 -1.18
C VAL A 126 -4.61 -25.27 -2.53
N GLY A 127 -4.01 -26.04 -3.45
CA GLY A 127 -4.61 -26.43 -4.73
C GLY A 127 -5.92 -27.21 -4.54
N ALA A 128 -5.92 -28.23 -3.68
CA ALA A 128 -7.12 -28.97 -3.33
C ALA A 128 -8.21 -28.09 -2.67
N ALA A 129 -7.82 -27.01 -1.98
CA ALA A 129 -8.76 -26.01 -1.47
C ALA A 129 -9.30 -25.09 -2.56
N ALA A 130 -8.46 -24.68 -3.52
CA ALA A 130 -8.86 -23.92 -4.69
C ALA A 130 -9.93 -24.67 -5.51
N GLU A 131 -9.70 -25.95 -5.78
CA GLU A 131 -10.65 -26.80 -6.50
C GLU A 131 -12.01 -26.89 -5.79
N ARG A 132 -12.00 -27.11 -4.46
CA ARG A 132 -13.22 -27.09 -3.65
C ARG A 132 -13.92 -25.73 -3.65
N ALA A 133 -13.18 -24.64 -3.83
CA ALA A 133 -13.71 -23.28 -3.93
C ALA A 133 -14.24 -22.94 -5.34
N GLY A 134 -14.17 -23.89 -6.29
CA GLY A 134 -14.68 -23.75 -7.65
C GLY A 134 -13.65 -23.29 -8.67
N TYR A 135 -12.36 -23.28 -8.32
CA TYR A 135 -11.30 -23.07 -9.30
C TYR A 135 -11.02 -24.37 -10.08
N ALA A 136 -10.63 -24.24 -11.33
CA ALA A 136 -10.09 -25.32 -12.14
C ALA A 136 -8.59 -25.09 -12.37
N GLY A 137 -7.77 -26.13 -12.21
CA GLY A 137 -6.35 -26.07 -12.55
C GLY A 137 -6.17 -25.89 -14.06
N THR A 138 -5.46 -24.84 -14.47
CA THR A 138 -5.23 -24.50 -15.89
C THR A 138 -3.80 -24.81 -16.35
N GLY A 139 -2.91 -25.17 -15.43
CA GLY A 139 -1.55 -25.58 -15.71
C GLY A 139 -0.57 -25.07 -14.67
N ALA A 140 0.67 -24.83 -15.08
CA ALA A 140 1.71 -24.26 -14.24
C ALA A 140 2.37 -23.08 -14.95
N ASP A 141 2.77 -22.08 -14.15
CA ASP A 141 3.57 -20.93 -14.54
C ASP A 141 4.83 -20.92 -13.65
N GLY A 142 5.91 -21.49 -14.19
CA GLY A 142 7.15 -21.69 -13.44
C GLY A 142 6.94 -22.64 -12.26
N GLU A 143 7.16 -22.15 -11.05
CA GLU A 143 6.99 -22.89 -9.78
C GLU A 143 5.56 -22.83 -9.22
N PHE A 144 4.64 -22.14 -9.92
CA PHE A 144 3.28 -21.95 -9.46
C PHE A 144 2.31 -22.82 -10.23
N GLU A 145 1.43 -23.52 -9.52
CA GLU A 145 0.22 -24.09 -10.11
C GLU A 145 -0.83 -23.00 -10.28
N VAL A 146 -1.43 -22.94 -11.47
CA VAL A 146 -2.37 -21.88 -11.86
C VAL A 146 -3.79 -22.42 -11.89
N TYR A 147 -4.69 -21.62 -11.37
CA TYR A 147 -6.08 -21.95 -11.13
C TYR A 147 -6.96 -20.79 -11.62
N GLU A 148 -8.07 -21.08 -12.29
CA GLU A 148 -9.02 -20.08 -12.78
C GLU A 148 -10.46 -20.44 -12.41
N ARG A 149 -11.34 -19.44 -12.31
CA ARG A 149 -12.77 -19.66 -12.14
C ARG A 149 -13.53 -19.33 -13.43
N ASP A 150 -14.42 -20.25 -13.83
CA ASP A 150 -15.30 -20.02 -14.97
C ASP A 150 -16.51 -19.12 -14.62
N ASP A 151 -16.90 -19.06 -13.34
CA ASP A 151 -18.10 -18.34 -12.90
C ASP A 151 -17.85 -16.87 -12.53
N GLN A 152 -16.60 -16.50 -12.28
CA GLN A 152 -16.18 -15.16 -11.85
C GLN A 152 -14.78 -14.87 -12.39
N PRO A 153 -14.45 -13.60 -12.73
CA PRO A 153 -13.15 -13.26 -13.29
C PRO A 153 -12.09 -13.24 -12.19
N ARG A 154 -11.62 -14.44 -11.83
CA ARG A 154 -10.64 -14.68 -10.77
C ARG A 154 -9.65 -15.74 -11.21
N ALA A 155 -8.39 -15.50 -10.91
CA ALA A 155 -7.32 -16.46 -11.08
C ALA A 155 -6.50 -16.53 -9.78
N ALA A 156 -5.85 -17.66 -9.56
CA ALA A 156 -4.96 -17.87 -8.45
C ALA A 156 -3.71 -18.63 -8.91
N ALA A 157 -2.58 -18.33 -8.29
CA ALA A 157 -1.33 -19.05 -8.44
C ALA A 157 -0.86 -19.51 -7.07
N VAL A 158 -0.47 -20.78 -6.98
CA VAL A 158 -0.11 -21.44 -5.72
C VAL A 158 1.30 -21.99 -5.84
N GLY A 159 2.20 -21.54 -4.96
CA GLY A 159 3.55 -22.05 -4.84
C GLY A 159 3.97 -22.13 -3.37
N GLU A 160 5.14 -22.72 -3.11
CA GLU A 160 5.61 -22.98 -1.74
C GLU A 160 5.86 -21.70 -0.93
N SER A 161 6.24 -20.61 -1.60
CA SER A 161 6.62 -19.34 -0.95
C SER A 161 5.61 -18.20 -1.12
N ALA A 162 4.62 -18.39 -1.98
CA ALA A 162 3.62 -17.38 -2.26
C ALA A 162 2.32 -17.98 -2.80
N VAL A 163 1.21 -17.34 -2.44
CA VAL A 163 -0.10 -17.54 -3.07
C VAL A 163 -0.55 -16.20 -3.63
N VAL A 164 -0.83 -16.13 -4.93
CA VAL A 164 -1.33 -14.91 -5.59
C VAL A 164 -2.79 -15.14 -5.99
N GLN A 165 -3.64 -14.15 -5.73
CA GLN A 165 -5.05 -14.15 -6.11
C GLN A 165 -5.38 -12.86 -6.86
N THR A 166 -6.17 -12.97 -7.91
CA THR A 166 -6.65 -11.81 -8.66
C THR A 166 -8.17 -11.67 -8.56
N HIS A 167 -8.60 -10.42 -8.45
CA HIS A 167 -10.00 -10.00 -8.55
C HIS A 167 -10.04 -8.84 -9.55
N SER A 168 -9.93 -9.16 -10.84
CA SER A 168 -9.90 -8.18 -11.93
C SER A 168 -10.99 -8.51 -12.94
N ASP A 169 -11.82 -7.53 -13.29
CA ASP A 169 -12.96 -7.75 -14.19
C ASP A 169 -12.56 -7.87 -15.67
N GLU A 170 -11.38 -7.38 -16.06
CA GLU A 170 -10.96 -7.31 -17.47
C GLU A 170 -10.08 -8.49 -17.91
N ASP A 171 -9.09 -8.90 -17.10
CA ASP A 171 -8.22 -10.04 -17.41
C ASP A 171 -7.48 -10.54 -16.14
N PRO A 172 -8.10 -11.44 -15.35
CA PRO A 172 -7.51 -11.91 -14.10
C PRO A 172 -6.22 -12.71 -14.32
N THR A 173 -6.07 -13.38 -15.46
CA THR A 173 -4.90 -14.22 -15.79
C THR A 173 -3.73 -13.36 -16.24
N ALA A 174 -3.94 -12.31 -17.05
CA ALA A 174 -2.88 -11.37 -17.40
C ALA A 174 -2.38 -10.58 -16.18
N VAL A 175 -3.29 -10.17 -15.28
CA VAL A 175 -2.89 -9.54 -14.00
C VAL A 175 -2.08 -10.53 -13.16
N LEU A 176 -2.49 -11.81 -13.09
CA LEU A 176 -1.78 -12.85 -12.35
C LEU A 176 -0.36 -13.04 -12.88
N GLY A 177 -0.22 -13.22 -14.19
CA GLY A 177 1.07 -13.39 -14.86
C GLY A 177 2.01 -12.22 -14.60
N ALA A 178 1.54 -10.98 -14.74
CA ALA A 178 2.36 -9.79 -14.47
C ALA A 178 2.89 -9.74 -13.02
N VAL A 179 2.09 -10.17 -12.04
CA VAL A 179 2.51 -10.23 -10.64
C VAL A 179 3.55 -11.34 -10.41
N LEU A 180 3.36 -12.51 -11.02
CA LEU A 180 4.33 -13.61 -10.95
C LEU A 180 5.66 -13.25 -11.62
N ASP A 181 5.61 -12.68 -12.83
CA ASP A 181 6.77 -12.21 -13.57
C ASP A 181 7.54 -11.16 -12.76
N ALA A 182 6.85 -10.21 -12.11
CA ALA A 182 7.49 -9.23 -11.24
C ALA A 182 8.17 -9.91 -10.03
N GLY A 183 7.47 -10.87 -9.42
CA GLY A 183 7.99 -11.70 -8.33
C GLY A 183 9.31 -12.39 -8.70
N ARG A 184 9.38 -12.95 -9.90
CA ARG A 184 10.59 -13.57 -10.48
C ARG A 184 11.63 -12.56 -10.99
N GLY A 185 11.22 -11.32 -11.24
CA GLY A 185 12.07 -10.27 -11.80
C GLY A 185 12.24 -10.37 -13.32
N GLU A 186 11.26 -10.95 -14.00
CA GLU A 186 11.21 -11.11 -15.46
C GLU A 186 10.61 -9.89 -16.17
N VAL A 187 9.88 -9.06 -15.42
CA VAL A 187 9.40 -7.74 -15.84
C VAL A 187 9.90 -6.66 -14.88
N ASP A 188 9.95 -5.43 -15.38
CA ASP A 188 10.24 -4.27 -14.57
C ASP A 188 9.23 -4.16 -13.42
N ARG A 189 9.73 -3.81 -12.23
CA ARG A 189 8.90 -3.54 -11.06
C ARG A 189 8.58 -2.05 -10.96
N TYR A 190 7.49 -1.70 -10.29
CA TYR A 190 7.03 -0.32 -10.23
C TYR A 190 8.11 0.65 -9.70
N HIS A 191 8.86 0.23 -8.69
CA HIS A 191 9.92 1.04 -8.11
C HIS A 191 11.19 1.19 -8.98
N GLU A 192 11.31 0.43 -10.06
CA GLU A 192 12.45 0.49 -11.00
C GLU A 192 12.16 1.50 -12.12
N VAL A 193 10.88 1.71 -12.46
CA VAL A 193 10.45 2.60 -13.56
C VAL A 193 9.83 3.91 -13.09
N ASP A 194 9.38 4.00 -11.83
CA ASP A 194 8.78 5.20 -11.26
C ASP A 194 9.55 5.68 -10.02
N ASP A 195 10.35 6.73 -10.22
CA ASP A 195 11.15 7.37 -9.17
C ASP A 195 10.33 7.86 -7.98
N ARG A 196 9.08 8.27 -8.21
CA ARG A 196 8.19 8.75 -7.15
C ARG A 196 7.74 7.57 -6.29
N PHE A 197 7.27 6.50 -6.90
CA PHE A 197 6.94 5.26 -6.20
C PHE A 197 8.16 4.72 -5.45
N ALA A 198 9.34 4.74 -6.07
CA ALA A 198 10.59 4.31 -5.45
C ALA A 198 10.94 5.10 -4.19
N ARG A 199 10.73 6.43 -4.19
CA ARG A 199 10.93 7.29 -3.01
C ARG A 199 9.89 7.02 -1.93
N LEU A 200 8.61 6.99 -2.29
CA LEU A 200 7.51 6.80 -1.34
C LEU A 200 7.60 5.44 -0.63
N SER A 201 7.78 4.37 -1.40
CA SER A 201 7.96 3.02 -0.85
C SER A 201 9.26 2.84 -0.08
N ARG A 202 10.31 3.65 -0.34
CA ARG A 202 11.53 3.69 0.49
C ARG A 202 11.28 4.36 1.83
N ALA A 203 10.55 5.47 1.82
CA ALA A 203 10.16 6.16 3.05
C ALA A 203 9.20 5.31 3.89
N ALA A 204 8.28 4.56 3.27
CA ALA A 204 7.39 3.64 3.97
C ALA A 204 8.14 2.47 4.61
N GLY A 205 9.27 2.04 4.00
CA GLY A 205 10.05 0.90 4.47
C GLY A 205 9.26 -0.41 4.44
N GLY A 206 9.83 -1.46 5.03
CA GLY A 206 9.21 -2.78 5.14
C GLY A 206 8.41 -3.02 6.41
N GLY A 207 7.99 -1.98 7.13
CA GLY A 207 7.36 -2.07 8.46
C GLY A 207 6.00 -2.77 8.46
N THR A 208 5.32 -2.82 9.63
CA THR A 208 4.11 -3.62 9.83
C THR A 208 3.03 -3.38 8.78
N LEU A 209 2.74 -2.12 8.45
CA LEU A 209 1.74 -1.76 7.45
C LEU A 209 2.31 -0.61 6.63
N ALA A 210 2.21 -0.72 5.31
CA ALA A 210 2.54 0.36 4.39
C ALA A 210 1.40 0.58 3.39
N TRP A 211 1.08 1.84 3.16
CA TRP A 211 0.23 2.30 2.05
C TRP A 211 1.06 3.23 1.18
N VAL A 212 1.04 3.00 -0.13
CA VAL A 212 1.76 3.83 -1.10
C VAL A 212 0.77 4.27 -2.17
N HIS A 213 0.49 5.56 -2.19
CA HIS A 213 -0.43 6.23 -3.11
C HIS A 213 0.35 7.19 -4.01
N PRO A 214 0.77 6.78 -5.22
CA PRO A 214 1.63 7.59 -6.08
C PRO A 214 0.94 8.86 -6.64
N ASP A 215 -0.39 8.94 -6.63
CA ASP A 215 -1.14 10.12 -7.10
C ASP A 215 -1.84 10.92 -5.99
N GLY A 216 -1.51 10.61 -4.72
CA GLY A 216 -2.16 11.21 -3.56
C GLY A 216 -3.46 10.47 -3.24
N GLY A 217 -3.53 9.92 -2.04
CA GLY A 217 -4.75 9.21 -1.59
C GLY A 217 -5.92 10.17 -1.32
N PRO A 218 -7.11 9.62 -1.01
CA PRO A 218 -8.23 10.40 -0.49
C PRO A 218 -7.82 11.22 0.74
N GLY A 219 -8.09 12.52 0.74
CA GLY A 219 -7.77 13.43 1.85
C GLY A 219 -6.34 14.00 1.84
N VAL A 220 -5.54 13.69 0.81
CA VAL A 220 -4.24 14.32 0.59
C VAL A 220 -4.46 15.64 -0.18
N PRO A 221 -3.83 16.77 0.20
CA PRO A 221 -4.01 18.05 -0.51
C PRO A 221 -3.73 17.92 -2.01
N GLU A 222 -4.44 18.67 -2.87
CA GLU A 222 -4.22 18.65 -4.33
C GLU A 222 -2.78 19.02 -4.75
N SER A 223 -2.04 19.72 -3.87
CA SER A 223 -0.62 20.03 -4.08
C SER A 223 0.32 18.84 -3.80
N ALA A 224 -0.19 17.77 -3.18
CA ALA A 224 0.59 16.61 -2.86
C ALA A 224 0.67 15.68 -4.06
N VAL A 225 1.89 15.37 -4.43
CA VAL A 225 2.23 14.54 -5.58
C VAL A 225 2.31 13.06 -5.21
N GLY A 226 1.61 12.62 -4.16
CA GLY A 226 1.69 11.27 -3.60
C GLY A 226 1.68 11.25 -2.08
N SER A 227 1.31 10.11 -1.49
CA SER A 227 1.45 9.86 -0.06
C SER A 227 1.97 8.45 0.19
N ALA A 228 2.72 8.31 1.28
CA ALA A 228 2.97 7.02 1.88
C ALA A 228 2.70 7.13 3.37
N SER A 229 2.08 6.11 3.93
CA SER A 229 1.95 5.98 5.38
C SER A 229 2.48 4.61 5.77
N ALA A 230 3.26 4.59 6.85
CA ALA A 230 3.68 3.36 7.49
C ALA A 230 3.21 3.37 8.94
N GLN A 231 2.80 2.21 9.43
CA GLN A 231 2.57 1.98 10.85
C GLN A 231 3.54 0.90 11.30
N GLN A 232 4.17 1.14 12.45
CA GLN A 232 5.00 0.19 13.14
C GLN A 232 4.49 0.08 14.57
N PHE A 233 4.49 -1.12 15.10
CA PHE A 233 3.98 -1.38 16.43
C PHE A 233 5.04 -2.08 17.26
N ASP A 234 5.36 -1.50 18.41
CA ASP A 234 6.28 -2.09 19.36
C ASP A 234 5.52 -3.07 20.28
N GLY A 235 6.12 -4.23 20.52
CA GLY A 235 5.51 -5.33 21.29
C GLY A 235 5.44 -5.13 22.80
N GLU A 236 5.67 -3.93 23.32
CA GLU A 236 5.63 -3.66 24.76
C GLU A 236 4.26 -3.07 25.19
N THR A 237 3.36 -3.93 25.71
CA THR A 237 2.55 -3.69 26.93
C THR A 237 1.65 -4.86 27.34
#